data_AF-A0A7X6WJS6-F1
#
_entry.id   AF-A0A7X6WJS6-F1
#
_cell.length_a   1.000
_cell.length_b   1.000
_cell.length_c   1.000
_cell.angle_alpha   90.00
_cell.angle_beta   90.00
_cell.angle_gamma   90.00
#
_symmetry.space_group_name_H-M   'P 1'
#
loop_
_entity.id
_entity.type
_entity.pdbx_description
1 polymer ?
#
loop_
_entity_poly.entity_id
_entity_poly.type
_entity_poly.pdbx_seq_one_letter_code
_entity_poly.pdbx_strand_id
1 'polypeptide(L)' 'MLILDDFGMASLDSDACRDLFGVINDRHGRKAVVISAQLPVAK' A
#
# COMPACT_ATOMS: atom_id res chain seq x y z
N MET A 1 -9.87 9.83 1.93
CA MET A 1 -8.81 9.43 0.99
C MET A 1 -7.58 9.00 1.78
N LEU A 2 -6.80 8.04 1.28
CA LEU A 2 -5.52 7.60 1.84
C LEU A 2 -4.58 7.44 0.64
N ILE A 3 -3.37 7.97 0.73
CA ILE A 3 -2.37 7.89 -0.33
C ILE A 3 -1.15 7.23 0.27
N LEU A 4 -0.70 6.13 -0.35
CA LEU A 4 0.59 5.52 -0.09
C LEU A 4 1.49 5.89 -1.25
N ASP A 5 2.51 6.69 -0.97
CA ASP A 5 3.52 7.06 -1.97
C ASP A 5 4.78 6.20 -1.80
N ASP A 6 5.53 6.03 -2.88
CA ASP A 6 6.76 5.24 -2.93
C ASP A 6 6.63 3.82 -2.35
N PHE A 7 5.48 3.18 -2.59
CA PHE A 7 5.22 1.84 -2.12
C PHE A 7 6.18 0.83 -2.75
N GLY A 8 6.77 -0.04 -1.92
CA GLY A 8 7.74 -1.03 -2.34
C GLY A 8 9.21 -0.58 -2.31
N MET A 9 9.50 0.66 -1.90
CA MET A 9 10.89 1.13 -1.71
C MET A 9 11.60 0.48 -0.50
N ALA A 10 10.83 -0.01 0.48
CA ALA A 10 11.30 -0.83 1.58
C ALA A 10 10.43 -2.10 1.69
N SER A 11 11.06 -3.22 2.03
CA SER A 11 10.34 -4.47 2.28
C SER A 11 9.50 -4.36 3.54
N LEU A 12 8.21 -4.64 3.43
CA LEU A 12 7.33 -4.84 4.57
C LEU A 12 7.54 -6.26 5.10
N ASP A 13 7.78 -6.39 6.40
CA ASP A 13 7.72 -7.69 7.06
C ASP A 13 6.26 -8.18 7.14
N SER A 14 6.09 -9.41 7.63
CA SER A 14 4.78 -10.06 7.71
C SER A 14 3.79 -9.31 8.61
N ASP A 15 4.27 -8.68 9.69
CA ASP A 15 3.42 -7.97 10.64
C ASP A 15 2.95 -6.65 10.03
N ALA A 16 3.87 -5.89 9.41
CA ALA A 16 3.54 -4.66 8.71
C ALA A 16 2.61 -4.90 7.51
N CYS A 17 2.76 -6.03 6.81
CA CYS A 17 1.81 -6.45 5.77
C CYS A 17 0.41 -6.66 6.34
N ARG A 18 0.31 -7.28 7.52
CA ARG A 18 -0.98 -7.57 8.17
C ARG A 18 -1.66 -6.31 8.68
N ASP A 19 -0.89 -5.37 9.22
CA ASP A 19 -1.38 -4.06 9.64
C ASP A 19 -1.90 -3.25 8.45
N LEU A 20 -1.14 -3.21 7.35
CA LEU A 20 -1.57 -2.53 6.13
C LEU A 20 -2.85 -3.14 5.55
N PHE A 21 -2.95 -4.47 5.54
CA PHE A 21 -4.17 -5.15 5.13
C PHE A 21 -5.38 -4.76 5.98
N GLY A 22 -5.20 -4.69 7.32
CA GLY A 22 -6.23 -4.21 8.23
C GLY A 22 -6.74 -2.82 7.85
N VAL A 23 -5.83 -1.87 7.58
CA VAL A 23 -6.18 -0.51 7.15
C VAL A 23 -6.94 -0.50 5.82
N ILE A 24 -6.52 -1.30 4.84
CA ILE A 24 -7.19 -1.38 3.53
C ILE A 24 -8.60 -1.97 3.68
N ASN A 25 -8.73 -3.05 4.45
CA ASN A 25 -10.00 -3.74 4.65
C ASN A 25 -11.04 -2.84 5.34
N ASP A 26 -10.64 -2.07 6.36
CA ASP A 26 -11.52 -1.14 7.08
C ASP A 26 -12.08 0.00 6.19
N ARG A 27 -11.38 0.25 5.08
CA ARG A 27 -11.70 1.30 4.10
C ARG A 27 -12.43 0.78 2.86
N HIS A 28 -12.41 -0.52 2.63
CA HIS A 28 -13.02 -1.16 1.47
C HIS A 28 -14.49 -0.72 1.32
N GLY A 29 -14.87 -0.29 0.11
CA GLY A 29 -16.22 0.21 -0.19
C GLY A 29 -16.65 1.53 0.45
N ARG A 30 -15.80 2.15 1.31
CA ARG A 30 -16.16 3.36 2.06
C ARG A 30 -15.31 4.58 1.72
N LYS A 31 -13.99 4.40 1.57
CA LYS A 31 -13.05 5.50 1.31
C LYS A 31 -11.98 5.05 0.33
N ALA A 32 -11.71 5.89 -0.68
CA ALA A 32 -10.64 5.63 -1.64
C ALA A 32 -9.26 5.46 -0.96
N VAL A 33 -8.47 4.56 -1.54
CA VAL A 33 -7.06 4.29 -1.26
C VAL A 33 -6.33 4.38 -2.60
N VAL A 34 -5.27 5.18 -2.67
CA VAL A 34 -4.40 5.32 -3.85
C VAL A 34 -3.02 4.84 -3.45
N ILE A 35 -2.40 4.01 -4.29
CA ILE A 35 -1.05 3.47 -4.09
C ILE A 35 -0.20 3.86 -5.29
N SER A 36 0.86 4.62 -5.03
CA SER A 36 1.93 4.94 -5.96
C SER A 36 3.11 4.03 -5.63
N ALA A 37 3.66 3.36 -6.65
CA ALA A 37 4.77 2.44 -6.51
C ALA A 37 5.77 2.71 -7.64
N GLN A 38 7.06 2.72 -7.30
CA GLN A 38 8.13 2.78 -8.28
C GLN A 38 8.47 1.36 -8.70
N LEU A 39 7.96 0.94 -9.86
CA LEU A 39 8.36 -0.33 -10.46
C LEU A 39 9.54 -0.09 -11.40
N PRO A 40 10.49 -1.04 -11.47
CA PRO A 40 11.56 -0.94 -12.45
C PRO A 40 10.94 -0.91 -13.85
N VAL A 41 11.15 0.18 -14.57
CA VAL A 41 10.94 0.18 -16.02
C VAL A 41 12.02 -0.74 -16.61
N ALA A 42 11.60 -1.71 -17.43
CA ALA A 42 12.53 -2.61 -18.10
C ALA A 42 13.70 -1.81 -18.74
N LYS A 43 14.89 -2.40 -18.81
CA LYS A 43 16.03 -1.80 -19.51
C LYS A 43 15.69 -1.50 -20.96
#